data_AF-T0Z578-F1
#
_entry.id   AF-T0Z578-F1
#
_cell.length_a   1.000
_cell.length_b   1.000
_cell.length_c   1.000
_cell.angle_alpha   90.00
_cell.angle_beta   90.00
_cell.angle_gamma   90.00
#
_symmetry.space_group_name_H-M   'P 1'
#
loop_
_entity.id
_entity.type
_entity.pdbx_description
1 polymer ?
#
loop_
_entity_poly.entity_id
_entity_poly.type
_entity_poly.pdbx_seq_one_letter_code
_entity_poly.pdbx_strand_id
1 'polypeptide(L)' 'MLVCAEAVARAALLRKESRGAHSRLDYPKYDDYWGEHNIVSEKRGDAMHVEPCPVIKAAGVMALVEEKKAKEKK' A
#
# COMPACT_ATOMS: atom_id res chain seq x y z
N MET A 1 2.60 -18.71 -12.02
CA MET A 1 1.87 -18.26 -10.80
C MET A 1 2.78 -18.08 -9.57
N LEU A 2 3.82 -18.90 -9.33
CA LEU A 2 4.64 -18.86 -8.10
C LEU A 2 5.31 -17.50 -7.82
N VAL A 3 5.86 -16.83 -8.85
CA VAL A 3 6.52 -15.51 -8.68
C VAL A 3 5.56 -14.48 -8.07
N CYS A 4 4.33 -14.40 -8.59
CA CYS A 4 3.33 -13.46 -8.07
C CYS A 4 2.90 -13.85 -6.64
N ALA A 5 2.74 -15.15 -6.37
CA ALA A 5 2.37 -15.63 -5.04
C ALA A 5 3.43 -15.26 -3.98
N GLU A 6 4.72 -15.44 -4.30
CA GLU A 6 5.81 -15.07 -3.39
C GLU A 6 5.89 -13.55 -3.18
N ALA A 7 5.76 -12.74 -4.24
CA ALA A 7 5.74 -11.28 -4.14
C ALA A 7 4.63 -10.80 -3.19
N VAL A 8 3.40 -11.30 -3.40
CA VAL A 8 2.24 -10.93 -2.58
C VAL A 8 2.42 -11.37 -1.13
N ALA A 9 2.86 -12.61 -0.89
CA ALA A 9 3.05 -13.14 0.46
C ALA A 9 4.11 -12.37 1.24
N ARG A 10 5.25 -12.05 0.62
CA ARG A 10 6.33 -11.27 1.25
C ARG A 10 5.90 -9.83 1.52
N ALA A 11 5.22 -9.19 0.57
CA ALA A 11 4.68 -7.83 0.76
C ALA A 11 3.65 -7.78 1.90
N ALA A 12 2.75 -8.75 1.97
CA ALA A 12 1.75 -8.87 3.04
C ALA A 12 2.39 -9.09 4.42
N LEU A 13 3.47 -9.89 4.50
CA LEU A 13 4.22 -10.11 5.73
C LEU A 13 4.91 -8.83 6.23
N LEU A 14 5.52 -8.07 5.31
CA LEU A 14 6.21 -6.82 5.60
C LEU A 14 5.25 -5.72 6.09
N ARG A 15 4.06 -5.59 5.48
CA ARG A 15 3.07 -4.56 5.84
C ARG A 15 2.39 -4.88 7.19
N LYS A 16 2.63 -4.05 8.20
CA LYS A 16 2.10 -4.21 9.56
C LYS A 16 0.94 -3.24 9.84
N GLU A 17 -0.10 -3.29 9.02
CA GLU A 17 -1.35 -2.53 9.22
C GLU A 17 -2.53 -3.25 8.54
N SER A 18 -3.72 -2.66 8.63
CA SER A 18 -4.88 -3.05 7.82
C SER A 18 -5.42 -1.85 7.06
N ARG A 19 -5.63 -1.96 5.75
CA ARG A 19 -6.18 -0.89 4.90
C ARG A 19 -6.75 -1.45 3.60
N GLY A 20 -7.98 -1.05 3.27
CA GLY A 20 -8.65 -1.52 2.06
C GLY A 20 -8.75 -3.05 2.00
N ALA A 21 -8.24 -3.66 0.93
CA ALA A 21 -8.29 -5.11 0.73
C ALA A 21 -7.27 -5.92 1.58
N HIS A 22 -6.33 -5.26 2.25
CA HIS A 22 -5.38 -5.92 3.15
C HIS A 22 -5.86 -5.77 4.59
N SER A 23 -6.25 -6.89 5.23
CA SER A 23 -6.74 -6.91 6.61
C SER A 23 -5.96 -7.95 7.42
N ARG A 24 -5.55 -7.55 8.63
CA ARG A 24 -4.75 -8.34 9.56
C ARG A 24 -5.35 -8.29 10.95
N LEU A 25 -5.51 -9.45 11.59
CA LEU A 25 -6.03 -9.53 12.96
C LEU A 25 -5.01 -9.05 14.00
N ASP A 26 -3.71 -9.21 13.72
CA ASP A 26 -2.62 -8.79 14.59
C ASP A 26 -2.23 -7.31 14.42
N TYR A 27 -2.62 -6.67 13.31
CA TYR A 27 -2.47 -5.23 13.06
C TYR A 27 -3.76 -4.64 12.47
N PRO A 28 -4.86 -4.53 13.25
CA PRO A 28 -6.18 -4.19 12.74
C PRO A 28 -6.37 -2.71 12.38
N LYS A 29 -5.43 -1.84 12.77
CA LYS A 29 -5.53 -0.38 12.60
C LYS A 29 -4.69 0.10 11.41
N TYR A 30 -4.99 1.33 11.00
CA TYR A 30 -4.19 2.06 10.02
C TYR A 30 -2.89 2.51 10.69
N ASP A 31 -1.82 2.58 9.89
CA ASP A 31 -0.53 3.10 10.32
C ASP A 31 -0.12 4.26 9.40
N ASP A 32 0.37 5.35 9.99
CA ASP A 32 0.69 6.57 9.27
C ASP A 32 1.87 6.38 8.30
N TYR A 33 2.86 5.57 8.66
CA TYR A 33 3.99 5.26 7.79
C TYR A 33 3.51 4.59 6.51
N TRP A 34 2.62 3.61 6.65
CA TRP A 34 2.08 2.85 5.53
C TRP A 34 1.06 3.62 4.68
N GLY A 35 0.63 4.81 5.11
CA GLY A 35 -0.14 5.73 4.27
C GLY A 35 0.70 6.54 3.29
N GLU A 36 2.00 6.64 3.56
CA GLU A 36 2.94 7.39 2.73
C GLU A 36 3.87 6.48 1.92
N HIS A 37 3.73 5.15 2.05
CA HIS A 37 4.58 4.17 1.39
C HIS A 37 3.78 3.05 0.70
N ASN A 38 4.14 2.79 -0.56
CA ASN A 38 3.80 1.57 -1.28
C ASN A 38 4.85 0.49 -1.00
N ILE A 39 4.53 -0.77 -1.29
CA ILE A 39 5.52 -1.85 -1.31
C ILE A 39 5.82 -2.21 -2.76
N VAL A 40 7.10 -2.17 -3.12
CA VAL A 40 7.58 -2.61 -4.43
C VAL A 40 8.18 -4.00 -4.28
N SER A 41 7.85 -4.90 -5.20
CA SER A 41 8.38 -6.26 -5.24
C SER A 41 9.16 -6.48 -6.52
N GLU A 42 10.39 -6.98 -6.40
CA GLU A 42 11.29 -7.23 -7.53
C GLU A 42 11.93 -8.61 -7.40
N LYS A 43 11.87 -9.42 -8.45
CA LYS A 43 12.62 -10.68 -8.53
C LYS A 43 14.04 -10.38 -8.97
N ARG A 44 15.02 -10.55 -8.08
CA ARG A 44 16.47 -10.40 -8.36
C ARG A 44 17.12 -11.78 -8.36
N GLY A 45 17.38 -12.33 -9.55
CA GLY A 45 17.83 -13.72 -9.68
C GLY A 45 16.76 -14.67 -9.16
N ASP A 46 17.10 -15.53 -8.20
CA ASP A 46 16.17 -16.49 -7.59
C ASP A 46 15.48 -15.98 -6.32
N ALA A 47 15.79 -14.76 -5.87
CA ALA A 47 15.18 -14.17 -4.67
C ALA A 47 14.11 -13.14 -5.02
N MET A 48 13.05 -13.09 -4.21
CA MET A 48 12.06 -12.02 -4.22
C MET A 48 12.41 -10.97 -3.16
N HIS A 49 12.74 -9.76 -3.62
CA HIS A 49 12.99 -8.59 -2.79
C HIS A 49 11.73 -7.76 -2.65
N VAL A 50 11.43 -7.30 -1.43
CA VAL A 50 10.29 -6.41 -1.15
C VAL A 50 10.76 -5.25 -0.28
N GLU A 51 10.39 -4.03 -0.67
CA GLU A 51 10.78 -2.84 0.09
C GLU A 51 9.69 -1.75 0.06
N PRO A 52 9.58 -0.93 1.12
CA PRO A 52 8.73 0.24 1.10
C PRO A 52 9.35 1.34 0.23
N CYS A 53 8.53 1.94 -0.64
CA CYS A 53 8.90 3.13 -1.41
C CYS A 53 7.87 4.23 -1.18
N PRO A 54 8.31 5.50 -1.00
CA PRO A 54 7.39 6.62 -0.85
C PRO A 54 6.39 6.72 -1.99
N VAL A 55 5.14 7.08 -1.68
CA VAL A 55 4.11 7.33 -2.69
C VAL A 55 4.44 8.60 -3.48
N ILE A 56 4.30 8.53 -4.80
CA ILE A 56 4.41 9.72 -5.65
C ILE A 56 3.09 10.48 -5.55
N LYS A 57 3.11 11.64 -4.90
CA LYS A 57 1.96 12.54 -4.83
C LYS A 57 1.91 13.38 -6.11
N ALA A 58 0.94 13.11 -6.97
CA ALA A 58 0.70 13.96 -8.12
C ALA A 58 0.12 15.31 -7.68
N ALA A 59 0.68 16.40 -8.22
CA ALA A 59 0.22 17.76 -7.93
C ALA A 59 -1.27 17.91 -8.30
N GLY A 60 -2.06 18.52 -7.41
CA GLY A 60 -3.48 18.80 -7.64
C GLY A 60 -4.44 17.66 -7.30
N VAL A 61 -3.98 16.42 -7.07
CA VAL A 61 -4.89 15.29 -6.74
C VAL A 61 -5.62 15.53 -5.41
N MET A 62 -4.94 16.10 -4.41
CA MET A 62 -5.56 16.37 -3.11
C MET A 62 -6.72 17.36 -3.21
N ALA A 63 -6.58 18.43 -4.02
CA ALA A 63 -7.65 19.38 -4.27
C ALA A 63 -8.88 18.71 -4.92
N LEU A 64 -8.65 17.83 -5.90
CA LEU A 64 -9.72 17.06 -6.54
C LEU A 64 -10.43 16.10 -5.56
N VAL A 65 -9.68 15.48 -4.64
CA VAL A 65 -10.24 14.61 -3.60
C VAL A 65 -11.10 15.41 -2.62
N GLU A 66 -10.63 16.59 -2.21
CA GLU A 66 -11.38 17.48 -1.32
C GLU A 66 -12.67 18.02 -1.97
N GLU A 67 -12.60 18.44 -3.24
CA GLU A 67 -13.77 18.85 -4.01
C GLU A 67 -14.82 17.74 -4.12
N LYS A 68 -14.40 16.48 -4.36
CA LYS A 68 -15.30 15.33 -4.39
C LYS A 68 -15.95 15.08 -3.03
N LYS A 69 -15.16 15.07 -1.94
CA LYS A 69 -15.68 14.91 -0.57
C LYS A 69 -16.67 16.01 -0.19
N ALA A 70 -16.46 17.24 -0.66
CA ALA A 70 -17.38 18.35 -0.42
C ALA A 70 -18.69 18.20 -1.20
N LYS A 71 -18.65 17.65 -2.42
CA LYS A 71 -19.86 17.36 -3.23
C LYS A 71 -20.68 16.20 -2.68
N GLU A 72 -20.05 15.16 -2.15
CA GLU A 72 -20.74 13.99 -1.57
C GLU A 72 -21.40 14.26 -0.20
N LYS A 73 -21.02 15.36 0.47
CA LYS A 73 -21.63 15.80 1.74
C LYS A 73 -22.83 16.74 1.56
N LYS A 74 -23.15 17.15 0.33
CA LYS A 74 -24.37 17.91 -0.02
C LYS A 74 -25.44 16.96 -0.54
#